data_AF-A0A932N299-F1
#
_entry.id   AF-A0A932N299-F1
#
_cell.length_a   1.000
_cell.length_b   1.000
_cell.length_c   1.000
_cell.angle_alpha   90.00
_cell.angle_beta   90.00
_cell.angle_gamma   90.00
#
_symmetry.space_group_name_H-M   'P 1'
#
loop_
_entity.id
_entity.type
_entity.pdbx_description
1 polymer ?
#
loop_
_entity_poly.entity_id
_entity_poly.type
_entity_poly.pdbx_seq_one_letter_code
_entity_poly.pdbx_strand_id
1 'polypeptide(L)'
;MSDGRRRHKAKQARRDARRVKARRREALQPDTDEETPEETSLVDEVRAALDGGQPLDLLGLVSMLIQATSSQQPFPLPATAEQQRTSLDELVAAFVGTAEPETTALLAVLGEMLAPDDPLSARSRAAVAARDDDLPGWITGLSATTVHRAVLMTHVLGDGDELLLGVRLADGHELTCAVFINHLMLSEVKDAFFVPEPIDAVLAVAHARNDDPDTSFSDIDPADARLRLHRALDQHLPFALPESETWPAFRPVVQWLARLMPAGGSDAQAPHGGVGQTCELLDRFFGSPQAGPFGDIDHRHLLQSCIEQGTRDPLRWSSARLEQLLHGAPIDDSIPMRVQVELPELLRAFVPFAHAEAGIRQELTDEALTAIDESADAHRATLLDEDS
;
A
#
# COMPACT_ATOMS: atom_id res chain seq x y z
N MET A 1 -24.48 0.14 -8.13
CA MET A 1 -23.76 0.14 -9.44
C MET A 1 -22.42 -0.53 -9.15
N SER A 2 -22.16 -1.72 -9.69
CA SER A 2 -21.18 -2.67 -9.12
C SER A 2 -19.77 -2.12 -8.84
N ASP A 3 -19.19 -2.61 -7.75
CA ASP A 3 -17.87 -2.29 -7.19
C ASP A 3 -16.71 -2.56 -8.17
N GLY A 4 -16.91 -3.50 -9.12
CA GLY A 4 -16.03 -3.70 -10.28
C GLY A 4 -15.91 -2.44 -11.16
N ARG A 5 -16.96 -1.62 -11.27
CA ARG A 5 -16.94 -0.34 -11.99
C ARG A 5 -16.23 0.75 -11.19
N ARG A 6 -16.22 0.70 -9.85
CA ARG A 6 -15.49 1.62 -8.95
C ARG A 6 -13.99 1.33 -8.94
N ARG A 7 -13.57 0.06 -8.86
CA ARG A 7 -12.19 -0.37 -9.14
C ARG A 7 -11.75 0.03 -10.55
N HIS A 8 -12.64 -0.09 -11.53
CA HIS A 8 -12.37 0.39 -12.88
C HIS A 8 -12.26 1.93 -12.95
N LYS A 9 -12.94 2.68 -12.10
CA LYS A 9 -12.92 4.16 -12.03
C LYS A 9 -11.68 4.69 -11.32
N ALA A 10 -11.23 4.07 -10.24
CA ALA A 10 -9.94 4.32 -9.62
C ALA A 10 -8.79 3.97 -10.59
N LYS A 11 -8.90 2.85 -11.31
CA LYS A 11 -7.99 2.47 -12.40
C LYS A 11 -8.07 3.45 -13.58
N GLN A 12 -9.24 4.02 -13.87
CA GLN A 12 -9.45 5.05 -14.91
C GLN A 12 -8.79 6.38 -14.49
N ALA A 13 -8.98 6.82 -13.25
CA ALA A 13 -8.34 8.01 -12.70
C ALA A 13 -6.81 7.88 -12.69
N ARG A 14 -6.28 6.69 -12.37
CA ARG A 14 -4.86 6.34 -12.51
C ARG A 14 -4.41 6.37 -13.98
N ARG A 15 -5.19 5.83 -14.91
CA ARG A 15 -4.93 5.91 -16.37
C ARG A 15 -5.00 7.33 -16.92
N ASP A 16 -5.88 8.18 -16.39
CA ASP A 16 -6.04 9.56 -16.85
C ASP A 16 -4.93 10.47 -16.28
N ALA A 17 -4.48 10.23 -15.04
CA ALA A 17 -3.24 10.81 -14.52
C ALA A 17 -2.01 10.41 -15.36
N ARG A 18 -1.94 9.13 -15.77
CA ARG A 18 -0.92 8.64 -16.72
C ARG A 18 -1.02 9.30 -18.09
N ARG A 19 -2.23 9.51 -18.64
CA ARG A 19 -2.43 10.19 -19.93
C ARG A 19 -2.03 11.66 -19.90
N VAL A 20 -2.23 12.34 -18.77
CA VAL A 20 -1.73 13.72 -18.58
C VAL A 20 -0.20 13.74 -18.52
N LYS A 21 0.42 12.79 -17.81
CA LYS A 21 1.89 12.62 -17.77
C LYS A 21 2.46 12.27 -19.15
N ALA A 22 1.84 11.35 -19.88
CA ALA A 22 2.23 10.94 -21.23
C ALA A 22 2.06 12.07 -22.25
N ARG A 23 0.93 12.80 -22.24
CA ARG A 23 0.72 13.97 -23.13
C ARG A 23 1.68 15.11 -22.83
N ARG A 24 2.09 15.28 -21.57
CA ARG A 24 3.13 16.26 -21.19
C ARG A 24 4.51 15.81 -21.70
N ARG A 25 4.80 14.50 -21.72
CA ARG A 25 6.02 13.93 -22.29
C ARG A 25 6.06 14.02 -23.82
N GLU A 26 4.94 13.74 -24.48
CA GLU A 26 4.76 13.89 -25.95
C GLU A 26 4.81 15.35 -26.39
N ALA A 27 4.26 16.29 -25.62
CA ALA A 27 4.33 17.72 -25.93
C ALA A 27 5.74 18.34 -25.79
N LEU A 28 6.69 17.59 -25.24
CA LEU A 28 8.09 17.99 -24.99
C LEU A 28 9.10 17.25 -25.88
N GLN A 29 8.66 16.34 -26.76
CA GLN A 29 9.52 15.65 -27.72
C GLN A 29 9.35 16.25 -29.13
N PRO A 30 10.38 16.87 -29.73
CA PRO A 30 10.41 17.08 -31.16
C PRO A 30 10.58 15.73 -31.87
N ASP A 31 9.86 15.54 -32.98
CA ASP A 31 10.00 14.39 -33.89
C ASP A 31 11.48 14.23 -34.31
N THR A 32 12.14 13.18 -33.84
CA THR A 32 13.40 12.69 -34.40
C THR A 32 13.36 11.17 -34.49
N ASP A 33 13.83 10.69 -35.65
CA ASP A 33 13.68 9.36 -36.23
C ASP A 33 14.14 8.18 -35.36
N GLU A 34 13.59 7.02 -35.68
CA GLU A 34 13.84 5.69 -35.11
C GLU A 34 15.33 5.32 -35.05
N GLU A 35 15.97 5.47 -33.89
CA GLU A 35 17.19 4.76 -33.51
C GLU A 35 16.88 3.85 -32.30
N THR A 36 17.39 2.63 -32.34
CA THR A 36 17.35 1.64 -31.25
C THR A 36 17.76 2.28 -29.92
N PRO A 37 17.04 2.10 -28.81
CA PRO A 37 17.34 2.80 -27.57
C PRO A 37 18.74 2.38 -27.07
N GLU A 38 19.70 3.30 -27.14
CA GLU A 38 21.00 3.15 -26.47
C GLU A 38 20.73 2.90 -24.97
N GLU A 39 21.33 1.84 -24.41
CA GLU A 39 21.34 1.63 -22.96
C GLU A 39 22.00 2.84 -22.32
N THR A 40 21.18 3.74 -21.76
CA THR A 40 21.67 4.97 -21.14
C THR A 40 22.42 4.58 -19.87
N SER A 41 23.62 5.13 -19.68
CA SER A 41 24.42 4.86 -18.49
C SER A 41 23.70 5.39 -17.24
N LEU A 42 23.80 4.67 -16.11
CA LEU A 42 23.27 5.12 -14.81
C LEU A 42 23.76 6.53 -14.44
N VAL A 43 25.01 6.86 -14.78
CA VAL A 43 25.58 8.18 -14.53
C VAL A 43 24.85 9.25 -15.34
N ASP A 44 24.47 8.96 -16.58
CA ASP A 44 23.74 9.89 -17.43
C ASP A 44 22.29 10.08 -16.94
N GLU A 45 21.65 9.02 -16.42
CA GLU A 45 20.34 9.14 -15.76
C GLU A 45 20.41 10.01 -14.50
N VAL A 46 21.44 9.84 -13.67
CA VAL A 46 21.65 10.68 -12.48
C VAL A 46 21.91 12.12 -12.88
N ARG A 47 22.76 12.36 -13.89
CA ARG A 47 23.00 13.70 -14.40
C ARG A 47 21.71 14.35 -14.90
N ALA A 48 20.90 13.63 -15.67
CA ALA A 48 19.60 14.12 -16.12
C ALA A 48 18.64 14.44 -14.96
N ALA A 49 18.63 13.62 -13.90
CA ALA A 49 17.83 13.88 -12.70
C ALA A 49 18.31 15.12 -11.93
N LEU A 50 19.63 15.33 -11.84
CA LEU A 50 20.21 16.52 -11.23
C LEU A 50 19.90 17.78 -12.06
N ASP A 51 20.07 17.72 -13.38
CA ASP A 51 19.83 18.83 -14.30
C ASP A 51 18.34 19.19 -14.40
N GLY A 52 17.45 18.20 -14.30
CA GLY A 52 16.00 18.39 -14.29
C GLY A 52 15.49 19.13 -13.05
N GLY A 53 16.28 19.19 -11.98
CA GLY A 53 15.96 19.91 -10.75
C GLY A 53 14.75 19.37 -10.00
N GLN A 54 14.28 18.16 -10.33
CA GLN A 54 13.15 17.49 -9.68
C GLN A 54 13.67 16.45 -8.69
N PRO A 55 13.62 16.69 -7.37
CA PRO A 55 14.19 15.78 -6.37
C PRO A 55 13.64 14.34 -6.45
N LEU A 56 12.38 14.20 -6.89
CA LEU A 56 11.72 12.91 -6.99
C LEU A 56 12.41 11.94 -7.96
N ASP A 57 13.04 12.44 -9.03
CA ASP A 57 13.66 11.58 -10.04
C ASP A 57 14.87 10.83 -9.45
N LEU A 58 15.73 11.53 -8.71
CA LEU A 58 16.87 10.91 -8.04
C LEU A 58 16.45 10.05 -6.84
N LEU A 59 15.46 10.49 -6.04
CA LEU A 59 14.94 9.69 -4.92
C LEU A 59 14.34 8.37 -5.42
N GLY A 60 13.57 8.41 -6.52
CA GLY A 60 13.01 7.22 -7.16
C GLY A 60 14.09 6.29 -7.70
N LEU A 61 15.12 6.83 -8.36
CA LEU A 61 16.24 6.06 -8.89
C LEU A 61 16.99 5.32 -7.78
N VAL A 62 17.34 6.00 -6.69
CA VAL A 62 18.06 5.39 -5.57
C VAL A 62 17.21 4.33 -4.86
N SER A 63 15.90 4.58 -4.74
CA SER A 63 14.96 3.60 -4.19
C SER A 63 14.90 2.32 -5.03
N MET A 64 14.86 2.45 -6.36
CA MET A 64 14.93 1.30 -7.27
C MET A 64 16.25 0.56 -7.15
N LEU A 65 17.39 1.26 -7.03
CA LEU A 65 18.70 0.63 -6.81
C LEU A 65 18.71 -0.21 -5.53
N ILE A 66 18.21 0.34 -4.41
CA ILE A 66 18.11 -0.39 -3.14
C ILE A 66 17.23 -1.64 -3.32
N GLN A 67 16.07 -1.51 -3.97
CA GLN A 67 15.16 -2.66 -4.17
C GLN A 67 15.74 -3.73 -5.08
N ALA A 68 16.36 -3.35 -6.20
CA ALA A 68 16.95 -4.28 -7.16
C ALA A 68 18.12 -5.09 -6.57
N THR A 69 18.82 -4.51 -5.59
CA THR A 69 20.00 -5.12 -4.94
C THR A 69 19.70 -5.72 -3.56
N SER A 70 18.51 -5.52 -3.02
CA SER A 70 18.09 -6.11 -1.75
C SER A 70 17.82 -7.61 -1.94
N SER A 71 18.54 -8.44 -1.20
CA SER A 71 18.40 -9.91 -1.19
C SER A 71 17.11 -10.42 -0.54
N GLN A 72 16.06 -9.59 -0.41
CA GLN A 72 14.79 -9.99 0.20
C GLN A 72 13.94 -10.80 -0.80
N GLN A 73 14.45 -11.97 -1.18
CA GLN A 73 13.62 -13.07 -1.66
C GLN A 73 13.41 -14.03 -0.49
N PRO A 74 12.17 -14.35 -0.09
CA PRO A 74 11.91 -15.24 1.03
C PRO A 74 12.36 -16.70 0.80
N PHE A 75 12.77 -17.09 -0.42
CA PHE A 75 13.17 -18.46 -0.75
C PHE A 75 14.44 -18.55 -1.60
N PRO A 76 15.27 -19.60 -1.39
CA PRO A 76 16.28 -20.00 -2.35
C PRO A 76 15.60 -20.65 -3.56
N LEU A 77 15.55 -19.95 -4.70
CA LEU A 77 15.25 -20.60 -5.98
C LEU A 77 16.37 -21.61 -6.31
N PRO A 78 16.07 -22.72 -7.01
CA PRO A 78 17.13 -23.59 -7.52
C PRO A 78 18.09 -22.77 -8.37
N ALA A 79 19.40 -22.99 -8.15
CA ALA A 79 20.53 -22.25 -8.70
C ALA A 79 20.68 -22.42 -10.23
N THR A 80 19.65 -22.02 -10.98
CA THR A 80 19.65 -21.98 -12.44
C THR A 80 19.32 -20.57 -12.91
N ALA A 81 19.98 -19.59 -12.30
CA ALA A 81 20.28 -18.26 -12.83
C ALA A 81 21.10 -17.53 -11.75
N GLU A 82 22.34 -17.97 -11.50
CA GLU A 82 23.38 -17.06 -10.98
C GLU A 82 23.68 -16.04 -12.09
N GLN A 83 22.73 -15.18 -12.40
CA GLN A 83 23.05 -13.88 -12.96
C GLN A 83 23.70 -13.12 -11.81
N GLN A 84 24.96 -12.75 -12.01
CA GLN A 84 25.78 -11.91 -11.15
C GLN A 84 25.02 -10.63 -10.76
N ARG A 85 24.09 -10.70 -9.79
CA ARG A 85 23.41 -9.51 -9.28
C ARG A 85 24.42 -8.79 -8.42
N THR A 86 24.84 -7.62 -8.88
CA THR A 86 25.68 -6.73 -8.09
C THR A 86 24.97 -6.43 -6.78
N SER A 87 25.63 -6.74 -5.67
CA SER A 87 25.08 -6.45 -4.35
C SER A 87 25.09 -4.94 -4.08
N LEU A 88 24.28 -4.48 -3.13
CA LEU A 88 24.29 -3.07 -2.75
C LEU A 88 25.67 -2.63 -2.19
N ASP A 89 26.36 -3.51 -1.48
CA ASP A 89 27.72 -3.23 -0.96
C ASP A 89 28.73 -3.03 -2.10
N GLU A 90 28.66 -3.86 -3.15
CA GLU A 90 29.50 -3.70 -4.34
C GLU A 90 29.19 -2.39 -5.08
N LEU A 91 27.92 -2.01 -5.22
CA LEU A 91 27.54 -0.72 -5.81
C LEU A 91 28.06 0.45 -4.99
N VAL A 92 27.85 0.44 -3.67
CA VAL A 92 28.38 1.48 -2.77
C VAL A 92 29.91 1.52 -2.86
N ALA A 93 30.58 0.38 -2.93
CA ALA A 93 32.02 0.32 -3.10
C ALA A 93 32.50 0.95 -4.41
N ALA A 94 31.81 0.67 -5.51
CA ALA A 94 32.09 1.29 -6.80
C ALA A 94 31.87 2.80 -6.75
N PHE A 95 30.74 3.26 -6.22
CA PHE A 95 30.45 4.70 -6.09
C PHE A 95 31.46 5.42 -5.20
N VAL A 96 31.94 4.79 -4.12
CA VAL A 96 33.00 5.36 -3.27
C VAL A 96 34.33 5.47 -4.03
N GLY A 97 34.65 4.47 -4.87
CA GLY A 97 35.88 4.44 -5.67
C GLY A 97 35.91 5.42 -6.84
N THR A 98 34.75 5.86 -7.33
CA THR A 98 34.61 6.83 -8.42
C THR A 98 34.14 8.17 -7.85
N ALA A 99 35.02 9.17 -7.73
CA ALA A 99 34.68 10.48 -7.20
C ALA A 99 34.22 11.41 -8.34
N GLU A 100 32.92 11.42 -8.60
CA GLU A 100 32.23 12.30 -9.55
C GLU A 100 30.98 12.88 -8.87
N PRO A 101 30.47 14.05 -9.28
CA PRO A 101 29.29 14.67 -8.67
C PRO A 101 28.06 13.73 -8.62
N GLU A 102 27.85 12.94 -9.67
CA GLU A 102 26.73 12.00 -9.77
C GLU A 102 26.83 10.87 -8.74
N THR A 103 28.02 10.29 -8.53
CA THR A 103 28.20 9.24 -7.53
C THR A 103 28.15 9.82 -6.11
N THR A 104 28.58 11.07 -5.92
CA THR A 104 28.42 11.78 -4.64
C THR A 104 26.95 12.02 -4.33
N ALA A 105 26.15 12.43 -5.32
CA ALA A 105 24.70 12.57 -5.17
C ALA A 105 24.02 11.25 -4.80
N LEU A 106 24.36 10.14 -5.48
CA LEU A 106 23.87 8.80 -5.15
C LEU A 106 24.22 8.40 -3.72
N LEU A 107 25.48 8.59 -3.30
CA LEU A 107 25.94 8.27 -1.94
C LEU A 107 25.24 9.14 -0.89
N ALA A 108 24.97 10.40 -1.18
CA ALA A 108 24.25 11.29 -0.26
C ALA A 108 22.82 10.79 0.01
N VAL A 109 22.08 10.42 -1.05
CA VAL A 109 20.73 9.85 -0.90
C VAL A 109 20.76 8.48 -0.23
N LEU A 110 21.69 7.59 -0.63
CA LEU A 110 21.86 6.26 -0.01
C LEU A 110 22.18 6.37 1.48
N GLY A 111 23.04 7.31 1.86
CA GLY A 111 23.40 7.58 3.25
C GLY A 111 22.17 7.87 4.12
N GLU A 112 21.18 8.59 3.61
CA GLU A 112 19.96 8.93 4.33
C GLU A 112 18.84 7.88 4.21
N MET A 113 18.67 7.26 3.03
CA MET A 113 17.61 6.28 2.78
C MET A 113 17.83 4.94 3.46
N LEU A 114 19.08 4.53 3.66
CA LEU A 114 19.39 3.30 4.39
C LEU A 114 19.12 3.45 5.89
N ALA A 115 18.96 2.32 6.57
CA ALA A 115 18.73 2.33 8.02
C ALA A 115 19.95 2.94 8.74
N PRO A 116 19.78 3.70 9.82
CA PRO A 116 20.90 4.35 10.51
C PRO A 116 21.97 3.38 11.04
N ASP A 117 21.59 2.14 11.33
CA ASP A 117 22.44 1.05 11.79
C ASP A 117 23.05 0.23 10.64
N ASP A 118 22.68 0.51 9.39
CA ASP A 118 23.29 -0.11 8.22
C ASP A 118 24.73 0.42 8.04
N PRO A 119 25.77 -0.44 8.00
CA PRO A 119 27.14 0.00 7.77
C PRO A 119 27.32 0.74 6.43
N LEU A 120 26.51 0.44 5.42
CA LEU A 120 26.52 1.14 4.13
C LEU A 120 26.06 2.58 4.27
N SER A 121 25.11 2.87 5.18
CA SER A 121 24.67 4.24 5.48
C SER A 121 25.84 5.09 5.99
N ALA A 122 26.57 4.58 6.99
CA ALA A 122 27.74 5.27 7.55
C ALA A 122 28.87 5.44 6.52
N ARG A 123 29.14 4.39 5.72
CA ARG A 123 30.15 4.42 4.65
C ARG A 123 29.83 5.47 3.59
N SER A 124 28.58 5.55 3.14
CA SER A 124 28.14 6.55 2.17
C SER A 124 28.27 7.97 2.70
N ARG A 125 27.83 8.24 3.93
CA ARG A 125 27.98 9.56 4.56
C ARG A 125 29.45 9.97 4.72
N ALA A 126 30.32 9.04 5.12
CA ALA A 126 31.75 9.30 5.25
C ALA A 126 32.41 9.64 3.90
N ALA A 127 32.00 8.95 2.82
CA ALA A 127 32.49 9.22 1.48
C ALA A 127 32.04 10.60 0.96
N VAL A 128 30.79 10.98 1.19
CA VAL A 128 30.28 12.32 0.84
C VAL A 128 31.03 13.41 1.60
N ALA A 129 31.26 13.23 2.91
CA ALA A 129 32.00 14.20 3.73
C ALA A 129 33.49 14.36 3.35
N ALA A 130 34.05 13.40 2.61
CA ALA A 130 35.43 13.45 2.12
C ALA A 130 35.56 14.09 0.73
N ARG A 131 34.44 14.48 0.10
CA ARG A 131 34.39 15.07 -1.24
C ARG A 131 33.96 16.54 -1.15
N ASP A 132 34.52 17.35 -2.06
CA ASP A 132 34.22 18.79 -2.19
C ASP A 132 33.26 19.08 -3.37
N ASP A 133 32.47 18.09 -3.80
CA ASP A 133 31.51 18.25 -4.90
C ASP A 133 30.36 19.21 -4.52
N ASP A 134 29.99 20.10 -5.45
CA ASP A 134 28.87 21.02 -5.27
C ASP A 134 27.54 20.31 -5.56
N LEU A 135 26.79 20.02 -4.51
CA LEU A 135 25.50 19.33 -4.60
C LEU A 135 24.33 20.29 -4.36
N PRO A 136 23.18 20.10 -5.03
CA PRO A 136 21.96 20.85 -4.77
C PRO A 136 21.59 20.90 -3.27
N GLY A 137 21.08 22.05 -2.83
CA GLY A 137 20.74 22.30 -1.42
C GLY A 137 19.75 21.31 -0.81
N TRP A 138 18.83 20.75 -1.61
CA TRP A 138 17.93 19.71 -1.12
C TRP A 138 18.65 18.38 -0.82
N ILE A 139 19.74 18.06 -1.52
CA ILE A 139 20.53 16.84 -1.30
C ILE A 139 21.34 16.98 -0.02
N THR A 140 22.07 18.09 0.12
CA THR A 140 22.89 18.37 1.32
C THR A 140 22.04 18.55 2.57
N GLY A 141 20.78 19.00 2.40
CA GLY A 141 19.80 19.15 3.47
C GLY A 141 18.82 17.99 3.64
N LEU A 142 19.04 16.80 3.06
CA LEU A 142 18.06 15.70 3.12
C LEU A 142 17.65 15.30 4.54
N SER A 143 18.56 15.41 5.51
CA SER A 143 18.29 15.13 6.93
C SER A 143 17.31 16.12 7.59
N ALA A 144 17.12 17.31 6.99
CA ALA A 144 16.16 18.32 7.42
C ALA A 144 14.79 18.18 6.71
N THR A 145 14.59 17.12 5.94
CA THR A 145 13.29 16.80 5.34
C THR A 145 12.23 16.61 6.42
N THR A 146 11.04 17.18 6.21
CA THR A 146 9.93 17.08 7.17
C THR A 146 8.67 16.53 6.50
N VAL A 147 7.98 15.63 7.20
CA VAL A 147 6.59 15.27 6.90
C VAL A 147 5.71 16.15 7.77
N HIS A 148 5.14 17.20 7.18
CA HIS A 148 4.49 18.28 7.92
C HIS A 148 2.98 18.12 8.04
N ARG A 149 2.37 17.26 7.21
CA ARG A 149 0.93 16.98 7.20
C ARG A 149 0.69 15.54 6.79
N ALA A 150 -0.28 14.89 7.44
CA ALA A 150 -0.76 13.57 7.06
C ALA A 150 -2.29 13.61 6.93
N VAL A 151 -2.81 13.12 5.82
CA VAL A 151 -4.25 12.99 5.58
C VAL A 151 -4.57 11.53 5.29
N LEU A 152 -5.58 11.03 5.99
CA LEU A 152 -6.13 9.71 5.80
C LEU A 152 -7.40 9.81 4.97
N MET A 153 -7.40 9.18 3.80
CA MET A 153 -8.59 8.94 2.99
C MET A 153 -9.09 7.53 3.25
N THR A 154 -10.32 7.41 3.72
CA THR A 154 -10.94 6.12 4.09
C THR A 154 -12.30 5.97 3.44
N HIS A 155 -12.70 4.73 3.15
CA HIS A 155 -14.06 4.39 2.75
C HIS A 155 -14.82 3.78 3.94
N VAL A 156 -16.14 3.98 4.00
CA VAL A 156 -16.97 3.46 5.10
C VAL A 156 -16.90 1.94 5.27
N LEU A 157 -16.54 1.19 4.23
CA LEU A 157 -16.36 -0.27 4.29
C LEU A 157 -14.96 -0.72 4.79
N GLY A 158 -13.98 0.19 4.88
CA GLY A 158 -12.71 -0.10 5.54
C GLY A 158 -11.80 -1.13 4.84
N ASP A 159 -12.01 -1.42 3.56
CA ASP A 159 -11.18 -2.38 2.80
C ASP A 159 -9.73 -1.93 2.62
N GLY A 160 -9.51 -0.62 2.65
CA GLY A 160 -8.20 -0.01 2.47
C GLY A 160 -8.23 1.47 2.80
N ASP A 161 -7.06 1.96 3.18
CA ASP A 161 -6.80 3.35 3.50
C ASP A 161 -5.79 3.93 2.50
N GLU A 162 -5.98 5.18 2.07
CA GLU A 162 -4.97 5.93 1.34
C GLU A 162 -4.40 7.03 2.26
N LEU A 163 -3.12 6.90 2.57
CA LEU A 163 -2.37 7.82 3.42
C LEU A 163 -1.60 8.81 2.53
N LEU A 164 -1.98 10.08 2.60
CA LEU A 164 -1.32 11.18 1.91
C LEU A 164 -0.40 11.91 2.87
N LEU A 165 0.89 12.01 2.54
CA LEU A 165 1.91 12.65 3.34
C LEU A 165 2.47 13.87 2.60
N GLY A 166 2.34 15.04 3.21
CA GLY A 166 2.97 16.28 2.73
C GLY A 166 4.42 16.32 3.18
N VAL A 167 5.34 16.29 2.21
CA VAL A 167 6.78 16.27 2.43
C VAL A 167 7.37 17.59 1.98
N ARG A 168 8.25 18.17 2.81
CA ARG A 168 9.00 19.38 2.49
C ARG A 168 10.49 19.12 2.65
N LEU A 169 11.25 19.36 1.57
CA LEU A 169 12.70 19.27 1.52
C LEU A 169 13.34 20.56 2.06
N ALA A 170 14.65 20.52 2.33
CA ALA A 170 15.38 21.62 2.97
C ALA A 170 15.41 22.92 2.16
N ASP A 171 15.35 22.84 0.83
CA ASP A 171 15.32 24.00 -0.05
C ASP A 171 13.90 24.52 -0.33
N GLY A 172 12.89 23.91 0.29
CA GLY A 172 11.49 24.29 0.16
C GLY A 172 10.71 23.54 -0.91
N HIS A 173 11.32 22.64 -1.68
CA HIS A 173 10.56 21.76 -2.58
C HIS A 173 9.53 20.95 -1.80
N GLU A 174 8.33 20.84 -2.36
CA GLU A 174 7.23 20.07 -1.77
C GLU A 174 6.86 18.88 -2.66
N LEU A 175 6.63 17.76 -2.00
CA LEU A 175 6.22 16.50 -2.62
C LEU A 175 5.07 15.93 -1.80
N THR A 176 4.17 15.21 -2.45
CA THR A 176 3.14 14.42 -1.76
C THR A 176 3.41 12.95 -1.99
N CYS A 177 3.54 12.18 -0.91
CA CYS A 177 3.58 10.72 -0.95
C CYS A 177 2.18 10.17 -0.71
N ALA A 178 1.68 9.33 -1.61
CA ALA A 178 0.42 8.63 -1.46
C ALA A 178 0.70 7.14 -1.28
N VAL A 179 0.25 6.56 -0.17
CA VAL A 179 0.44 5.15 0.18
C VAL A 179 -0.92 4.48 0.33
N PHE A 180 -1.16 3.42 -0.42
CA PHE A 180 -2.37 2.61 -0.30
C PHE A 180 -2.10 1.38 0.57
N ILE A 181 -2.83 1.28 1.68
CA ILE A 181 -2.80 0.17 2.62
C ILE A 181 -4.06 -0.67 2.41
N ASN A 182 -3.88 -1.95 2.10
CA ASN A 182 -4.97 -2.89 1.84
C ASN A 182 -5.28 -3.74 3.07
N HIS A 183 -6.47 -3.59 3.64
CA HIS A 183 -6.92 -4.26 4.86
C HIS A 183 -7.60 -5.61 4.61
N LEU A 184 -7.84 -6.01 3.36
CA LEU A 184 -8.54 -7.27 3.04
C LEU A 184 -7.83 -8.54 3.52
N MET A 185 -6.52 -8.48 3.80
CA MET A 185 -5.74 -9.63 4.29
C MET A 185 -4.94 -9.29 5.55
N LEU A 186 -3.77 -8.66 5.38
CA LEU A 186 -2.85 -8.37 6.48
C LEU A 186 -2.66 -6.88 6.77
N SER A 187 -3.46 -6.00 6.19
CA SER A 187 -3.22 -4.54 6.28
C SER A 187 -1.84 -4.16 5.76
N GLU A 188 -1.52 -4.56 4.53
CA GLU A 188 -0.20 -4.38 3.91
C GLU A 188 -0.19 -3.21 2.92
N VAL A 189 0.98 -2.62 2.68
CA VAL A 189 1.15 -1.65 1.59
C VAL A 189 1.06 -2.39 0.25
N LYS A 190 0.10 -2.00 -0.59
CA LYS A 190 -0.07 -2.53 -1.96
C LYS A 190 0.38 -1.58 -3.05
N ASP A 191 0.44 -0.29 -2.74
CA ASP A 191 0.87 0.72 -3.69
C ASP A 191 1.47 1.92 -2.96
N ALA A 192 2.46 2.56 -3.56
CA ALA A 192 2.93 3.86 -3.12
C ALA A 192 3.45 4.66 -4.31
N PHE A 193 3.10 5.93 -4.41
CA PHE A 193 3.60 6.81 -5.45
C PHE A 193 3.76 8.23 -4.93
N PHE A 194 4.50 9.03 -5.70
CA PHE A 194 4.82 10.40 -5.36
C PHE A 194 4.32 11.36 -6.42
N VAL A 195 3.91 12.54 -5.97
CA VAL A 195 3.51 13.66 -6.82
C VAL A 195 4.39 14.85 -6.47
N PRO A 196 5.06 15.50 -7.46
CA PRO A 196 5.88 16.69 -7.23
C PRO A 196 5.01 17.95 -7.08
N GLU A 197 4.04 17.89 -6.18
CA GLU A 197 3.09 18.96 -5.88
C GLU A 197 2.83 18.97 -4.36
N PRO A 198 2.51 20.14 -3.78
CA PRO A 198 2.14 20.24 -2.37
C PRO A 198 0.85 19.48 -2.09
N ILE A 199 0.72 18.96 -0.87
CA ILE A 199 -0.41 18.11 -0.46
C ILE A 199 -1.76 18.81 -0.66
N ASP A 200 -1.84 20.12 -0.49
CA ASP A 200 -3.07 20.89 -0.69
C ASP A 200 -3.56 20.84 -2.15
N ALA A 201 -2.64 20.87 -3.11
CA ALA A 201 -2.98 20.77 -4.53
C ALA A 201 -3.47 19.34 -4.87
N VAL A 202 -2.82 18.32 -4.32
CA VAL A 202 -3.22 16.92 -4.50
C VAL A 202 -4.59 16.67 -3.87
N LEU A 203 -4.82 17.18 -2.66
CA LEU A 203 -6.11 17.10 -1.97
C LEU A 203 -7.21 17.81 -2.75
N ALA A 204 -6.95 19.01 -3.27
CA ALA A 204 -7.95 19.74 -4.07
C ALA A 204 -8.40 18.91 -5.29
N VAL A 205 -7.45 18.26 -5.98
CA VAL A 205 -7.76 17.35 -7.09
C VAL A 205 -8.50 16.10 -6.61
N ALA A 206 -8.08 15.50 -5.49
CA ALA A 206 -8.73 14.32 -4.92
C ALA A 206 -10.19 14.60 -4.54
N HIS A 207 -10.46 15.72 -3.85
CA HIS A 207 -11.81 16.15 -3.48
C HIS A 207 -12.66 16.44 -4.71
N ALA A 208 -12.12 17.15 -5.71
CA ALA A 208 -12.86 17.49 -6.92
C ALA A 208 -13.23 16.26 -7.77
N ARG A 209 -12.43 15.18 -7.67
CA ARG A 209 -12.65 13.93 -8.39
C ARG A 209 -13.40 12.88 -7.57
N ASN A 210 -13.54 13.08 -6.26
CA ASN A 210 -14.27 12.17 -5.41
C ASN A 210 -15.77 12.34 -5.64
N ASP A 211 -16.39 11.34 -6.24
CA ASP A 211 -17.84 11.26 -6.40
C ASP A 211 -18.49 10.20 -5.49
N ASP A 212 -17.69 9.62 -4.59
CA ASP A 212 -18.17 8.68 -3.58
C ASP A 212 -18.47 9.41 -2.26
N PRO A 213 -19.75 9.48 -1.84
CA PRO A 213 -20.11 10.12 -0.58
C PRO A 213 -19.68 9.33 0.65
N ASP A 214 -19.28 8.07 0.51
CA ASP A 214 -18.81 7.22 1.62
C ASP A 214 -17.28 7.28 1.81
N THR A 215 -16.59 8.07 0.99
CA THR A 215 -15.17 8.38 1.16
C THR A 215 -14.99 9.67 1.97
N SER A 216 -14.22 9.58 3.03
CA SER A 216 -13.88 10.71 3.90
C SER A 216 -12.39 11.03 3.85
N PHE A 217 -12.05 12.30 4.03
CA PHE A 217 -10.68 12.80 4.13
C PHE A 217 -10.53 13.41 5.52
N SER A 218 -9.53 12.96 6.28
CA SER A 218 -9.29 13.44 7.63
C SER A 218 -7.82 13.73 7.86
N ASP A 219 -7.50 14.91 8.39
CA ASP A 219 -6.18 15.18 8.92
C ASP A 219 -5.92 14.30 10.14
N ILE A 220 -4.76 13.64 10.15
CA ILE A 220 -4.31 12.80 11.27
C ILE A 220 -2.95 13.26 11.76
N ASP A 221 -2.61 12.91 13.00
CA ASP A 221 -1.29 13.21 13.54
C ASP A 221 -0.21 12.46 12.75
N PRO A 222 0.88 13.11 12.31
CA PRO A 222 2.00 12.42 11.67
C PRO A 222 2.56 11.24 12.48
N ALA A 223 2.48 11.27 13.81
CA ALA A 223 2.89 10.15 14.65
C ALA A 223 1.94 8.94 14.50
N ASP A 224 0.64 9.17 14.36
CA ASP A 224 -0.36 8.12 14.11
C ASP A 224 -0.19 7.55 12.70
N ALA A 225 0.04 8.42 11.72
CA ALA A 225 0.37 8.03 10.35
C ALA A 225 1.64 7.15 10.30
N ARG A 226 2.68 7.50 11.06
CA ARG A 226 3.91 6.70 11.18
C ARG A 226 3.63 5.30 11.71
N LEU A 227 2.83 5.21 12.78
CA LEU A 227 2.49 3.93 13.41
C LEU A 227 1.75 3.01 12.43
N ARG A 228 0.75 3.55 11.72
CA ARG A 228 0.01 2.82 10.67
C ARG A 228 0.93 2.32 9.57
N LEU A 229 1.79 3.21 9.08
CA LEU A 229 2.70 2.91 7.98
C LEU A 229 3.73 1.84 8.38
N HIS A 230 4.33 1.92 9.57
CA HIS A 230 5.28 0.91 10.04
C HIS A 230 4.63 -0.48 10.11
N ARG A 231 3.42 -0.56 10.70
CA ARG A 231 2.69 -1.83 10.75
C ARG A 231 2.43 -2.38 9.36
N ALA A 232 1.99 -1.54 8.42
CA ALA A 232 1.72 -1.98 7.05
C ALA A 232 2.99 -2.39 6.28
N LEU A 233 4.14 -1.78 6.59
CA LEU A 233 5.44 -2.12 6.00
C LEU A 233 6.06 -3.39 6.58
N ASP A 234 5.73 -3.74 7.82
CA ASP A 234 6.22 -4.95 8.51
C ASP A 234 5.45 -6.22 8.09
N GLN A 235 4.24 -6.06 7.53
CA GLN A 235 3.42 -7.17 7.07
C GLN A 235 3.93 -7.70 5.73
N HIS A 236 4.45 -8.92 5.72
CA HIS A 236 4.93 -9.59 4.51
C HIS A 236 4.29 -10.96 4.34
N LEU A 237 3.58 -11.14 3.24
CA LEU A 237 3.22 -12.46 2.76
C LEU A 237 4.35 -12.99 1.86
N PRO A 238 4.93 -14.16 2.16
CA PRO A 238 5.92 -14.79 1.29
C PRO A 238 5.40 -15.18 -0.10
N PHE A 239 4.09 -15.02 -0.34
CA PHE A 239 3.39 -15.31 -1.60
C PHE A 239 2.54 -14.13 -2.11
N ALA A 240 2.97 -12.89 -1.82
CA ALA A 240 2.18 -11.71 -2.16
C ALA A 240 1.76 -11.68 -3.64
N LEU A 241 0.47 -11.40 -3.86
CA LEU A 241 -0.15 -11.07 -5.15
C LEU A 241 0.66 -10.00 -5.90
N PRO A 242 0.55 -9.90 -7.25
CA PRO A 242 1.39 -9.04 -8.06
C PRO A 242 1.47 -7.63 -7.49
N GLU A 243 2.71 -7.20 -7.27
CA GLU A 243 3.07 -5.88 -6.80
C GLU A 243 2.60 -4.84 -7.85
N SER A 244 2.33 -3.60 -7.42
CA SER A 244 1.90 -2.56 -8.37
C SER A 244 3.06 -2.16 -9.32
N GLU A 245 2.82 -1.27 -10.27
CA GLU A 245 3.92 -0.73 -11.09
C GLU A 245 4.93 0.10 -10.27
N THR A 246 4.53 0.60 -9.10
CA THR A 246 5.29 1.56 -8.29
C THR A 246 5.72 1.00 -6.93
N TRP A 247 5.08 -0.09 -6.51
CA TRP A 247 5.46 -0.88 -5.35
C TRP A 247 6.09 -2.19 -5.82
N PRO A 248 7.22 -2.65 -5.26
CA PRO A 248 7.93 -2.14 -4.09
C PRO A 248 9.01 -1.10 -4.46
N ALA A 249 9.08 -0.64 -5.71
CA ALA A 249 10.12 0.29 -6.18
C ALA A 249 10.31 1.52 -5.26
N PHE A 250 9.23 2.10 -4.73
CA PHE A 250 9.29 3.25 -3.81
C PHE A 250 9.40 2.89 -2.31
N ARG A 251 9.47 1.61 -1.97
CA ARG A 251 9.48 1.14 -0.58
C ARG A 251 10.60 1.77 0.27
N PRO A 252 11.87 1.85 -0.18
CA PRO A 252 12.92 2.55 0.56
C PRO A 252 12.60 4.01 0.86
N VAL A 253 12.01 4.75 -0.10
CA VAL A 253 11.60 6.15 0.14
C VAL A 253 10.52 6.22 1.21
N VAL A 254 9.51 5.35 1.14
CA VAL A 254 8.42 5.30 2.12
C VAL A 254 8.94 4.94 3.52
N GLN A 255 9.86 3.98 3.62
CA GLN A 255 10.54 3.62 4.87
C GLN A 255 11.37 4.79 5.43
N TRP A 256 12.10 5.50 4.56
CA TRP A 256 12.84 6.69 4.94
C TRP A 256 11.93 7.79 5.50
N LEU A 257 10.84 8.13 4.80
CA LEU A 257 9.86 9.10 5.29
C LEU A 257 9.25 8.68 6.62
N ALA A 258 8.90 7.39 6.77
CA ALA A 258 8.34 6.87 8.01
C ALA A 258 9.30 7.07 9.20
N ARG A 259 10.63 6.97 8.98
CA ARG A 259 11.63 7.21 10.04
C ARG A 259 11.75 8.68 10.43
N LEU A 260 11.50 9.60 9.50
CA LEU A 260 11.54 11.05 9.76
C LEU A 260 10.33 11.55 10.56
N MET A 261 9.21 10.81 10.53
CA MET A 261 7.99 11.19 11.23
C MET A 261 8.13 11.02 12.76
N PRO A 262 7.41 11.81 13.58
CA PRO A 262 7.44 11.68 15.03
C PRO A 262 7.00 10.29 15.52
N ALA A 263 7.59 9.80 16.61
CA ALA A 263 7.13 8.59 17.29
C ALA A 263 6.02 8.92 18.30
N GLY A 264 5.42 7.88 18.92
CA GLY A 264 4.46 8.05 20.01
C GLY A 264 3.01 8.26 19.58
N GLY A 265 2.68 7.90 18.33
CA GLY A 265 1.31 7.89 17.84
C GLY A 265 0.41 6.94 18.64
N SER A 266 -0.87 7.26 18.65
CA SER A 266 -1.93 6.49 19.26
C SER A 266 -2.77 5.78 18.21
N ASP A 267 -3.19 4.56 18.51
CA ASP A 267 -3.99 3.75 17.61
C ASP A 267 -5.50 4.04 17.74
N ALA A 268 -5.86 5.26 18.15
CA ALA A 268 -7.21 5.60 18.62
C ALA A 268 -8.31 5.41 17.55
N GLN A 269 -7.92 5.27 16.28
CA GLN A 269 -8.79 5.07 15.13
C GLN A 269 -8.65 3.68 14.49
N ALA A 270 -7.97 2.72 15.11
CA ALA A 270 -8.03 1.34 14.64
C ALA A 270 -9.50 0.87 14.72
N PRO A 271 -10.16 0.51 13.62
CA PRO A 271 -11.57 0.05 13.62
C PRO A 271 -11.76 -1.33 14.25
N HIS A 272 -10.79 -1.79 15.04
CA HIS A 272 -10.78 -3.10 15.63
C HIS A 272 -11.67 -3.01 16.87
N GLY A 273 -12.95 -3.33 16.70
CA GLY A 273 -13.79 -3.65 17.83
C GLY A 273 -13.02 -4.64 18.70
N GLY A 274 -12.80 -4.28 19.97
CA GLY A 274 -12.10 -5.19 20.89
C GLY A 274 -12.84 -6.52 20.94
N VAL A 275 -12.15 -7.61 21.30
CA VAL A 275 -12.74 -8.97 21.35
C VAL A 275 -14.11 -8.99 22.07
N GLY A 276 -14.27 -8.19 23.12
CA GLY A 276 -15.54 -8.02 23.83
C GLY A 276 -16.67 -7.40 22.99
N GLN A 277 -16.38 -6.37 22.18
CA GLN A 277 -17.37 -5.74 21.30
C GLN A 277 -17.81 -6.68 20.17
N THR A 278 -16.88 -7.46 19.62
CA THR A 278 -17.22 -8.50 18.63
C THR A 278 -18.11 -9.57 19.23
N CYS A 279 -17.79 -10.06 20.44
CA CYS A 279 -18.65 -11.03 21.14
C CYS A 279 -20.06 -10.47 21.40
N GLU A 280 -20.17 -9.24 21.90
CA GLU A 280 -21.47 -8.59 22.15
C GLU A 280 -22.29 -8.43 20.86
N LEU A 281 -21.65 -8.12 19.73
CA LEU A 281 -22.32 -8.03 18.44
C LEU A 281 -22.83 -9.40 17.97
N LEU A 282 -21.99 -10.43 18.07
CA LEU A 282 -22.38 -11.80 17.72
C LEU A 282 -23.54 -12.28 18.59
N ASP A 283 -23.51 -12.00 19.89
CA ASP A 283 -24.60 -12.37 20.80
C ASP A 283 -25.92 -11.68 20.43
N ARG A 284 -25.88 -10.40 20.01
CA ARG A 284 -27.07 -9.71 19.47
C ARG A 284 -27.57 -10.33 18.18
N PHE A 285 -26.68 -10.68 17.26
CA PHE A 285 -27.05 -11.30 15.99
C PHE A 285 -27.67 -12.68 16.19
N PHE A 286 -27.02 -13.59 16.93
CA PHE A 286 -27.53 -14.94 17.18
C PHE A 286 -28.77 -14.96 18.07
N GLY A 287 -29.01 -13.92 18.87
CA GLY A 287 -30.27 -13.70 19.58
C GLY A 287 -31.41 -13.12 18.73
N SER A 288 -31.12 -12.72 17.49
CA SER A 288 -32.10 -12.09 16.60
C SER A 288 -32.89 -13.12 15.78
N PRO A 289 -34.11 -12.79 15.31
CA PRO A 289 -34.88 -13.66 14.41
C PRO A 289 -34.14 -14.01 13.11
N GLN A 290 -33.24 -13.14 12.65
CA GLN A 290 -32.48 -13.28 11.41
C GLN A 290 -31.49 -14.46 11.47
N ALA A 291 -30.97 -14.77 12.65
CA ALA A 291 -30.04 -15.88 12.85
C ALA A 291 -30.74 -17.21 13.19
N GLY A 292 -32.09 -17.26 13.18
CA GLY A 292 -32.86 -18.42 13.61
C GLY A 292 -32.43 -19.77 13.01
N PRO A 293 -32.13 -19.86 11.69
CA PRO A 293 -31.62 -21.09 11.09
C PRO A 293 -30.22 -21.52 11.54
N PHE A 294 -29.41 -20.58 12.08
CA PHE A 294 -27.98 -20.72 12.34
C PHE A 294 -27.62 -20.69 13.84
N GLY A 295 -28.58 -21.02 14.72
CA GLY A 295 -28.44 -20.79 16.16
C GLY A 295 -27.49 -21.73 16.92
N ASP A 296 -26.77 -22.62 16.25
CA ASP A 296 -25.81 -23.52 16.88
C ASP A 296 -24.40 -22.93 17.01
N ILE A 297 -23.57 -23.61 17.80
CA ILE A 297 -22.22 -23.15 18.14
C ILE A 297 -21.27 -23.15 16.93
N ASP A 298 -21.46 -24.05 15.97
CA ASP A 298 -20.56 -24.18 14.82
C ASP A 298 -20.72 -22.98 13.89
N HIS A 299 -21.95 -22.50 13.65
CA HIS A 299 -22.21 -21.28 12.88
C HIS A 299 -21.66 -20.02 13.56
N ARG A 300 -21.73 -19.95 14.89
CA ARG A 300 -21.12 -18.86 15.65
C ARG A 300 -19.60 -18.85 15.50
N HIS A 301 -18.97 -20.01 15.58
CA HIS A 301 -17.54 -20.14 15.35
C HIS A 301 -17.17 -19.80 13.90
N LEU A 302 -17.95 -20.26 12.92
CA LEU A 302 -17.74 -19.92 11.51
C LEU A 302 -17.74 -18.42 11.27
N LEU A 303 -18.77 -17.72 11.75
CA LEU A 303 -18.86 -16.27 11.59
C LEU A 303 -17.72 -15.54 12.32
N GLN A 304 -17.33 -16.01 13.50
CA GLN A 304 -16.18 -15.46 14.21
C GLN A 304 -14.88 -15.61 13.40
N SER A 305 -14.62 -16.80 12.85
CA SER A 305 -13.46 -17.03 11.98
C SER A 305 -13.49 -16.16 10.73
N CYS A 306 -14.67 -15.93 10.12
CA CYS A 306 -14.84 -14.99 9.00
C CYS A 306 -14.50 -13.54 9.39
N ILE A 307 -14.78 -13.14 10.63
CA ILE A 307 -14.46 -11.79 11.12
C ILE A 307 -12.95 -11.67 11.29
N GLU A 308 -12.33 -12.68 11.91
CA GLU A 308 -10.89 -12.73 12.16
C GLU A 308 -10.07 -12.80 10.87
N GLN A 309 -10.61 -13.43 9.82
CA GLN A 309 -10.10 -13.43 8.46
C GLN A 309 -10.51 -12.14 7.72
N GLY A 310 -9.53 -11.27 7.46
CA GLY A 310 -9.72 -10.02 6.73
C GLY A 310 -9.53 -8.78 7.62
N THR A 311 -10.43 -7.81 7.54
CA THR A 311 -10.26 -6.49 8.17
C THR A 311 -10.39 -6.50 9.70
N ARG A 312 -10.87 -7.61 10.30
CA ARG A 312 -11.19 -7.75 11.73
C ARG A 312 -12.24 -6.80 12.28
N ASP A 313 -12.86 -5.99 11.42
CA ASP A 313 -14.03 -5.20 11.77
C ASP A 313 -15.29 -6.03 11.47
N PRO A 314 -16.08 -6.41 12.49
CA PRO A 314 -17.27 -7.23 12.27
C PRO A 314 -18.45 -6.44 11.69
N LEU A 315 -18.37 -5.11 11.65
CA LEU A 315 -19.44 -4.24 11.19
C LEU A 315 -19.34 -3.87 9.71
N ARG A 316 -18.18 -4.11 9.07
CA ARG A 316 -17.91 -3.67 7.70
C ARG A 316 -17.68 -4.83 6.75
N TRP A 317 -18.58 -4.99 5.77
CA TRP A 317 -18.56 -6.08 4.81
C TRP A 317 -18.72 -5.55 3.38
N SER A 318 -17.60 -5.46 2.66
CA SER A 318 -17.60 -5.11 1.24
C SER A 318 -17.79 -6.32 0.34
N SER A 319 -18.20 -6.05 -0.90
CA SER A 319 -18.16 -7.03 -1.99
C SER A 319 -16.78 -7.67 -2.14
N ALA A 320 -15.70 -6.87 -2.13
CA ALA A 320 -14.34 -7.37 -2.28
C ALA A 320 -13.93 -8.34 -1.15
N ARG A 321 -14.29 -8.02 0.10
CA ARG A 321 -14.04 -8.91 1.25
C ARG A 321 -14.82 -10.21 1.11
N LEU A 322 -16.10 -10.11 0.75
CA LEU A 322 -16.99 -11.27 0.61
C LEU A 322 -16.56 -12.19 -0.53
N GLU A 323 -16.20 -11.63 -1.69
CA GLU A 323 -15.64 -12.38 -2.80
C GLU A 323 -14.36 -13.11 -2.38
N GLN A 324 -13.42 -12.43 -1.73
CA GLN A 324 -12.16 -13.04 -1.32
C GLN A 324 -12.36 -14.15 -0.29
N LEU A 325 -13.30 -13.96 0.64
CA LEU A 325 -13.64 -14.96 1.65
C LEU A 325 -14.30 -16.20 1.02
N LEU A 326 -15.26 -16.01 0.11
CA LEU A 326 -16.04 -17.10 -0.49
C LEU A 326 -15.27 -17.88 -1.56
N HIS A 327 -14.31 -17.26 -2.25
CA HIS A 327 -13.40 -17.94 -3.18
C HIS A 327 -12.17 -18.55 -2.50
N GLY A 328 -11.99 -18.30 -1.20
CA GLY A 328 -10.87 -18.83 -0.42
C GLY A 328 -10.99 -20.32 -0.11
N ALA A 329 -9.91 -20.86 0.44
CA ALA A 329 -9.88 -22.19 1.06
C ALA A 329 -10.84 -22.25 2.27
N PRO A 330 -11.16 -23.45 2.80
CA PRO A 330 -11.94 -23.62 4.02
C PRO A 330 -11.47 -22.67 5.12
N ILE A 331 -12.42 -22.02 5.76
CA ILE A 331 -12.14 -20.97 6.75
C ILE A 331 -11.43 -21.58 7.95
N ASP A 332 -11.87 -22.77 8.38
CA ASP A 332 -11.31 -23.48 9.51
C ASP A 332 -11.63 -24.97 9.39
N ASP A 333 -10.61 -25.81 9.26
CA ASP A 333 -10.73 -27.27 9.14
C ASP A 333 -11.43 -27.91 10.35
N SER A 334 -11.47 -27.23 11.49
CA SER A 334 -12.19 -27.71 12.68
C SER A 334 -13.71 -27.55 12.59
N ILE A 335 -14.20 -26.72 11.66
CA ILE A 335 -15.63 -26.49 11.46
C ILE A 335 -16.18 -27.53 10.48
N PRO A 336 -17.26 -28.26 10.83
CA PRO A 336 -17.84 -29.25 9.94
C PRO A 336 -18.17 -28.69 8.56
N MET A 337 -17.77 -29.38 7.48
CA MET A 337 -18.02 -28.94 6.10
C MET A 337 -19.50 -28.59 5.85
N ARG A 338 -20.44 -29.33 6.44
CA ARG A 338 -21.88 -29.06 6.34
C ARG A 338 -22.26 -27.63 6.75
N VAL A 339 -21.53 -27.06 7.73
CA VAL A 339 -21.72 -25.70 8.25
C VAL A 339 -21.02 -24.70 7.34
N GLN A 340 -19.84 -25.05 6.82
CA GLN A 340 -19.10 -24.19 5.87
C GLN A 340 -19.87 -24.00 4.56
N VAL A 341 -20.58 -25.02 4.06
CA VAL A 341 -21.44 -24.93 2.86
C VAL A 341 -22.58 -23.91 3.02
N GLU A 342 -23.04 -23.64 4.25
CA GLU A 342 -24.10 -22.68 4.59
C GLU A 342 -23.55 -21.26 4.82
N LEU A 343 -22.24 -21.04 4.64
CA LEU A 343 -21.61 -19.73 4.82
C LEU A 343 -22.26 -18.60 4.00
N PRO A 344 -22.57 -18.78 2.69
CA PRO A 344 -23.21 -17.72 1.91
C PRO A 344 -24.54 -17.28 2.53
N GLU A 345 -25.37 -18.23 2.97
CA GLU A 345 -26.66 -17.96 3.61
C GLU A 345 -26.50 -17.28 4.97
N LEU A 346 -25.51 -17.69 5.76
CA LEU A 346 -25.16 -17.06 7.03
C LEU A 346 -24.73 -15.59 6.82
N LEU A 347 -23.84 -15.34 5.86
CA LEU A 347 -23.39 -13.98 5.52
C LEU A 347 -24.55 -13.13 4.97
N ARG A 348 -25.43 -13.72 4.16
CA ARG A 348 -26.64 -13.04 3.64
C ARG A 348 -27.55 -12.56 4.77
N ALA A 349 -27.63 -13.29 5.88
CA ALA A 349 -28.38 -12.88 7.07
C ALA A 349 -27.61 -11.86 7.93
N PHE A 350 -26.29 -12.04 8.08
CA PHE A 350 -25.46 -11.22 8.96
C PHE A 350 -25.12 -9.84 8.41
N VAL A 351 -24.77 -9.73 7.13
CA VAL A 351 -24.29 -8.49 6.52
C VAL A 351 -25.31 -7.34 6.65
N PRO A 352 -26.62 -7.52 6.36
CA PRO A 352 -27.60 -6.46 6.57
C PRO A 352 -27.74 -6.04 8.05
N PHE A 353 -27.61 -6.99 8.98
CA PHE A 353 -27.62 -6.70 10.41
C PHE A 353 -26.41 -5.84 10.81
N ALA A 354 -25.20 -6.24 10.41
CA ALA A 354 -23.96 -5.51 10.67
C ALA A 354 -23.97 -4.10 10.04
N HIS A 355 -24.40 -4.00 8.78
CA HIS A 355 -24.51 -2.73 8.07
C HIS A 355 -25.54 -1.78 8.69
N ALA A 356 -26.66 -2.29 9.20
CA ALA A 356 -27.64 -1.49 9.92
C ALA A 356 -27.07 -0.91 11.23
N GLU A 357 -26.33 -1.72 12.00
CA GLU A 357 -25.66 -1.28 13.23
C GLU A 357 -24.61 -0.18 12.95
N ALA A 358 -23.89 -0.27 11.83
CA ALA A 358 -22.90 0.73 11.41
C ALA A 358 -23.47 1.92 10.62
N GLY A 359 -24.75 1.91 10.26
CA GLY A 359 -25.37 2.95 9.44
C GLY A 359 -24.86 2.99 8.00
N ILE A 360 -24.44 1.85 7.44
CA ILE A 360 -23.99 1.72 6.05
C ILE A 360 -25.16 1.94 5.09
N ARG A 361 -24.93 2.69 4.01
CA ARG A 361 -25.96 2.98 3.01
C ARG A 361 -26.48 1.70 2.35
N GLN A 362 -27.80 1.65 2.09
CA GLN A 362 -28.46 0.48 1.51
C GLN A 362 -27.83 0.03 0.18
N GLU A 363 -27.38 0.97 -0.66
CA GLU A 363 -26.73 0.65 -1.94
C GLU A 363 -25.48 -0.23 -1.77
N LEU A 364 -24.69 -0.01 -0.71
CA LEU A 364 -23.52 -0.82 -0.41
C LEU A 364 -23.90 -2.19 0.16
N THR A 365 -24.97 -2.25 0.95
CA THR A 365 -25.55 -3.52 1.41
C THR A 365 -26.04 -4.36 0.24
N ASP A 366 -26.75 -3.76 -0.72
CA ASP A 366 -27.24 -4.46 -1.91
C ASP A 366 -26.09 -4.99 -2.78
N GLU A 367 -25.00 -4.22 -2.91
CA GLU A 367 -23.77 -4.64 -3.61
C GLU A 367 -23.09 -5.82 -2.90
N ALA A 368 -22.98 -5.79 -1.57
CA ALA A 368 -22.44 -6.89 -0.77
C ALA A 368 -23.30 -8.16 -0.90
N LEU A 369 -24.63 -8.04 -0.85
CA LEU A 369 -25.54 -9.17 -1.05
C LEU A 369 -25.43 -9.76 -2.46
N THR A 370 -25.25 -8.92 -3.47
CA THR A 370 -25.02 -9.37 -4.85
C THR A 370 -23.72 -10.19 -4.95
N ALA A 371 -22.64 -9.73 -4.32
CA ALA A 371 -21.36 -10.45 -4.31
C ALA A 371 -21.45 -11.82 -3.62
N ILE A 372 -22.25 -11.94 -2.55
CA ILE A 372 -22.55 -13.23 -1.90
C ILE A 372 -23.27 -14.15 -2.89
N ASP A 373 -24.33 -13.65 -3.53
CA ASP A 373 -25.14 -14.44 -4.47
C ASP A 373 -24.32 -14.93 -5.67
N GLU A 374 -23.44 -14.08 -6.21
CA GLU A 374 -22.56 -14.43 -7.34
C GLU A 374 -21.48 -15.45 -6.96
N SER A 375 -21.02 -15.46 -5.70
CA SER A 375 -19.93 -16.33 -5.23
C SER A 375 -20.43 -17.64 -4.60
N ALA A 376 -21.71 -17.74 -4.25
CA ALA A 376 -22.26 -18.85 -3.46
C ALA A 376 -22.05 -20.22 -4.12
N ASP A 377 -22.34 -20.34 -5.42
CA ASP A 377 -22.23 -21.64 -6.11
C ASP A 377 -20.77 -22.10 -6.26
N ALA A 378 -19.86 -21.15 -6.54
CA ALA A 378 -18.43 -21.43 -6.62
C ALA A 378 -17.88 -21.89 -5.26
N HIS A 379 -18.26 -21.22 -4.18
CA HIS A 379 -17.87 -21.60 -2.82
C HIS A 379 -18.27 -23.04 -2.48
N ARG A 380 -19.53 -23.40 -2.74
CA ARG A 380 -20.01 -24.77 -2.47
C ARG A 380 -19.28 -25.81 -3.33
N ALA A 381 -18.97 -25.49 -4.58
CA ALA A 381 -18.22 -26.39 -5.46
C ALA A 381 -16.80 -26.64 -4.94
N THR A 382 -16.08 -25.59 -4.53
CA THR A 382 -14.72 -25.70 -3.98
C THR A 382 -14.66 -26.60 -2.74
N LEU A 383 -15.60 -26.45 -1.79
CA LEU A 383 -15.64 -27.29 -0.59
C LEU A 383 -15.92 -28.77 -0.89
N LEU A 384 -16.71 -29.05 -1.93
CA LEU A 384 -17.04 -30.43 -2.32
C LEU A 384 -15.92 -31.12 -3.11
N ASP A 385 -15.13 -30.36 -3.87
CA ASP A 385 -13.97 -30.87 -4.60
C ASP A 385 -12.78 -31.19 -3.67
N GLU A 386 -12.64 -30.50 -2.53
CA GLU A 386 -11.58 -30.78 -1.54
C GLU A 386 -11.85 -32.02 -0.66
N ASP A 387 -13.07 -32.56 -0.65
CA ASP A 387 -13.47 -33.78 0.09
C ASP A 387 -13.27 -35.07 -0.76
N SER A 388 -12.80 -34.94 -2.01
CA SER A 388 -12.53 -36.04 -2.97
C SER A 388 -11.05 -36.37 -3.09
#